data_AF-A0A9N9GBC3-F1
#
_entry.id   AF-A0A9N9GBC3-F1
#
_cell.length_a   1.000
_cell.length_b   1.000
_cell.length_c   1.000
_cell.angle_alpha   90.00
_cell.angle_beta   90.00
_cell.angle_gamma   90.00
#
_symmetry.space_group_name_H-M   'P 1'
#
loop_
_entity.id
_entity.type
_entity.pdbx_description
1 polymer ?
#
loop_
_entity_poly.entity_id
_entity_poly.type
_entity_poly.pdbx_seq_one_letter_code
_entity_poly.pdbx_strand_id
1 'polypeptide(L)'
;MTSLQTRIKYLKSLPAIRERSQKVFETARADQLHHFEVNFSQLDNAVDLVISLIRRDYADLNSIPPHSRWRHFEVDGHSRVQRLIDNWESSGKLETARRILDLFVVSVLLDAGAGNAWSYHEKETGQIYKRSEGLAIASLYMFKNGSFSSDNSQPHRVDAQRLKGITVDEVAKAFQVNETTNPLDGLEGRANLLSRLGKSLDNHPEFFKLDDNSPPRPGNLVDYLLAHPTTKSNSI
;
A
#
# COMPACT_ATOMS: atom_id res chain seq x y z
N MET A 1 -19.96 -35.47 7.14
CA MET A 1 -19.16 -34.68 6.18
C MET A 1 -19.26 -33.22 6.55
N THR A 2 -18.14 -32.52 6.80
CA THR A 2 -18.16 -31.07 7.03
C THR A 2 -18.57 -30.36 5.74
N SER A 3 -19.51 -29.42 5.83
CA SER A 3 -20.00 -28.69 4.66
C SER A 3 -18.86 -27.93 3.96
N LEU A 4 -19.02 -27.67 2.66
CA LEU A 4 -18.07 -26.86 1.88
C LEU A 4 -17.81 -25.50 2.54
N GLN A 5 -18.85 -24.87 3.09
CA GLN A 5 -18.74 -23.61 3.83
C GLN A 5 -17.86 -23.72 5.07
N THR A 6 -17.98 -24.81 5.85
CA THR A 6 -17.12 -25.04 7.01
C THR A 6 -15.66 -25.21 6.61
N ARG A 7 -15.39 -25.92 5.49
CA ARG A 7 -14.02 -26.08 4.96
C ARG A 7 -13.43 -24.74 4.50
N ILE A 8 -14.20 -23.92 3.78
CA ILE A 8 -13.78 -22.58 3.35
C ILE A 8 -13.50 -21.70 4.57
N LYS A 9 -14.38 -21.70 5.58
CA LYS A 9 -14.20 -20.92 6.80
C LYS A 9 -12.93 -21.33 7.54
N TYR A 10 -12.67 -22.63 7.67
CA TYR A 10 -11.44 -23.13 8.26
C TYR A 10 -10.21 -22.68 7.46
N LEU A 11 -10.18 -22.85 6.13
CA LEU A 11 -9.02 -22.47 5.30
C LEU A 11 -8.72 -20.96 5.34
N LYS A 12 -9.71 -20.11 5.62
CA LYS A 12 -9.54 -18.66 5.80
C LYS A 12 -9.14 -18.25 7.23
N SER A 13 -8.94 -19.20 8.14
CA SER A 13 -8.62 -18.93 9.54
C SER A 13 -7.11 -18.89 9.79
N LEU A 14 -6.67 -18.08 10.76
CA LEU A 14 -5.27 -18.04 11.20
C LEU A 14 -4.73 -19.41 11.66
N PRO A 15 -5.49 -20.23 12.41
CA PRO A 15 -5.06 -21.59 12.75
C PRO A 15 -4.75 -22.45 11.52
N ALA A 16 -5.59 -22.38 10.48
CA ALA A 16 -5.33 -23.15 9.26
C ALA A 16 -4.06 -22.68 8.54
N ILE A 17 -3.79 -21.37 8.49
CA ILE A 17 -2.53 -20.85 7.91
C ILE A 17 -1.33 -21.44 8.66
N ARG A 18 -1.35 -21.44 9.99
CA ARG A 18 -0.29 -22.03 10.82
C ARG A 18 -0.15 -23.54 10.58
N GLU A 19 -1.25 -24.29 10.63
CA GLU A 19 -1.23 -25.74 10.41
C GLU A 19 -0.70 -26.10 9.00
N ARG A 20 -1.11 -25.37 7.97
CA ARG A 20 -0.72 -25.66 6.58
C ARG A 20 0.71 -25.26 6.28
N SER A 21 1.16 -24.10 6.78
CA SER A 21 2.58 -23.69 6.66
C SER A 21 3.50 -24.64 7.42
N GLN A 22 3.10 -25.12 8.59
CA GLN A 22 3.86 -26.10 9.36
C GLN A 22 4.09 -27.41 8.57
N LYS A 23 3.08 -27.88 7.83
CA LYS A 23 3.22 -29.06 6.96
C LYS A 23 4.29 -28.85 5.87
N VAL A 24 4.30 -27.67 5.23
CA VAL A 24 5.34 -27.34 4.24
C VAL A 24 6.72 -27.29 4.89
N PHE A 25 6.83 -26.71 6.08
CA PHE A 25 8.07 -26.65 6.84
C PHE A 25 8.59 -28.05 7.24
N GLU A 26 7.70 -28.94 7.68
CA GLU A 26 8.05 -30.32 8.01
C GLU A 26 8.50 -31.10 6.78
N THR A 27 7.83 -30.93 5.64
CA THR A 27 8.25 -31.51 4.35
C THR A 27 9.63 -30.98 3.94
N ALA A 28 9.90 -29.69 4.14
CA ALA A 28 11.21 -29.09 3.89
C ALA A 28 12.31 -29.67 4.79
N ARG A 29 12.02 -29.89 6.07
CA ARG A 29 12.96 -30.49 7.03
C ARG A 29 13.25 -31.96 6.78
N ALA A 30 12.34 -32.67 6.10
CA ALA A 30 12.50 -34.06 5.73
C ALA A 30 13.14 -34.26 4.35
N ASP A 31 13.59 -33.18 3.69
CA ASP A 31 14.12 -33.18 2.32
C ASP A 31 13.15 -33.81 1.30
N GLN A 32 11.84 -33.56 1.48
CA GLN A 32 10.76 -34.13 0.67
C GLN A 32 10.09 -33.10 -0.25
N LEU A 33 10.70 -31.92 -0.44
CA LEU A 33 10.22 -30.93 -1.40
C LEU A 33 10.60 -31.34 -2.83
N HIS A 34 9.76 -30.99 -3.81
CA HIS A 34 9.93 -31.43 -5.20
C HIS A 34 10.96 -30.63 -6.02
N HIS A 35 11.18 -29.36 -5.69
CA HIS A 35 11.89 -28.43 -6.59
C HIS A 35 13.16 -27.83 -5.98
N PHE A 36 13.31 -27.89 -4.66
CA PHE A 36 14.47 -27.35 -3.96
C PHE A 36 14.60 -28.04 -2.60
N GLU A 37 15.82 -28.09 -2.10
CA GLU A 37 16.15 -28.55 -0.74
C GLU A 37 16.43 -27.33 0.14
N VAL A 38 16.23 -27.48 1.46
CA VAL A 38 16.51 -26.41 2.42
C VAL A 38 17.64 -26.83 3.33
N ASN A 39 18.84 -26.30 3.07
CA ASN A 39 19.98 -26.56 3.94
C ASN A 39 19.93 -25.68 5.20
N PHE A 40 19.29 -26.19 6.26
CA PHE A 40 19.17 -25.48 7.53
C PHE A 40 20.51 -25.20 8.23
N SER A 41 21.58 -25.94 7.91
CA SER A 41 22.92 -25.65 8.46
C SER A 41 23.48 -24.31 8.00
N GLN A 42 22.93 -23.73 6.93
CA GLN A 42 23.34 -22.43 6.39
C GLN A 42 22.54 -21.25 6.96
N LEU A 43 21.57 -21.50 7.85
CA LEU A 43 20.73 -20.43 8.38
C LEU A 43 21.56 -19.37 9.12
N ASP A 44 22.51 -19.80 9.95
CA ASP A 44 23.39 -18.89 10.69
C ASP A 44 24.25 -18.06 9.72
N ASN A 45 24.78 -18.68 8.66
CA ASN A 45 25.53 -17.97 7.62
C ASN A 45 24.68 -16.92 6.88
N ALA A 46 23.41 -17.23 6.61
CA ALA A 46 22.48 -16.29 6.00
C ALA A 46 22.16 -15.12 6.94
N VAL A 47 22.00 -15.38 8.23
CA VAL A 47 21.80 -14.36 9.27
C VAL A 47 23.03 -13.45 9.37
N ASP A 48 24.23 -14.02 9.44
CA ASP A 48 25.49 -13.28 9.50
C ASP A 48 25.68 -12.40 8.26
N LEU A 49 25.35 -12.91 7.07
CA LEU A 49 25.37 -12.13 5.84
C LEU A 49 24.42 -10.93 5.93
N VAL A 50 23.16 -11.12 6.32
CA VAL A 50 22.19 -10.03 6.46
C VAL A 50 22.66 -9.00 7.50
N ILE A 51 23.18 -9.45 8.65
CA ILE A 51 23.74 -8.55 9.68
C ILE A 51 24.92 -7.75 9.12
N SER A 52 25.81 -8.39 8.36
CA SER A 52 26.97 -7.73 7.76
C SER A 52 26.55 -6.64 6.77
N LEU A 53 25.52 -6.90 5.96
CA LEU A 53 24.97 -5.92 5.02
C LEU A 53 24.32 -4.74 5.75
N ILE A 54 23.53 -5.01 6.80
CA ILE A 54 22.92 -3.95 7.63
C ILE A 54 24.00 -3.06 8.25
N ARG A 55 25.04 -3.66 8.86
CA ARG A 55 26.14 -2.90 9.48
C ARG A 55 27.01 -2.15 8.48
N ARG A 56 27.16 -2.67 7.25
CA ARG A 56 27.86 -1.99 6.15
C ARG A 56 27.11 -0.74 5.71
N ASP A 57 25.79 -0.84 5.54
CA ASP A 57 24.97 0.23 4.98
C ASP A 57 24.54 1.25 6.05
N TYR A 58 24.48 0.85 7.33
CA TYR A 58 24.03 1.68 8.43
C TYR A 58 24.98 1.58 9.64
N ALA A 59 25.81 2.61 9.82
CA ALA A 59 26.70 2.71 10.98
C ALA A 59 25.92 2.91 12.30
N ASP A 60 24.79 3.61 12.24
CA ASP A 60 23.82 3.74 13.34
C ASP A 60 22.53 3.01 12.97
N LEU A 61 22.17 1.97 13.74
CA LEU A 61 20.96 1.19 13.48
C LEU A 61 19.67 2.01 13.66
N ASN A 62 19.70 3.11 14.42
CA ASN A 62 18.57 4.01 14.55
C ASN A 62 18.33 4.85 13.28
N SER A 63 19.31 4.90 12.37
CA SER A 63 19.17 5.59 11.08
C SER A 63 18.49 4.75 10.01
N ILE A 64 18.24 3.45 10.27
CA ILE A 64 17.55 2.57 9.33
C ILE A 64 16.13 3.10 9.12
N PRO A 65 15.77 3.55 7.91
CA PRO A 65 14.45 4.08 7.68
C PRO A 65 13.42 2.95 7.73
N PRO A 66 12.21 3.20 8.26
CA PRO A 66 11.15 2.20 8.28
C PRO A 66 10.78 1.81 6.85
N HIS A 67 10.85 0.51 6.55
CA HIS A 67 10.39 0.00 5.27
C HIS A 67 8.88 0.22 5.16
N SER A 68 8.48 0.99 4.14
CA SER A 68 7.09 1.38 3.94
C SER A 68 6.90 1.89 2.51
N ARG A 69 5.64 2.09 2.12
CA ARG A 69 5.29 2.78 0.87
C ARG A 69 6.00 4.14 0.72
N TRP A 70 6.34 4.79 1.83
CA TRP A 70 7.09 6.04 1.82
C TRP A 70 8.42 5.89 1.07
N ARG A 71 9.14 4.80 1.31
CA ARG A 71 10.44 4.55 0.67
C ARG A 71 10.31 4.32 -0.84
N HIS A 72 9.21 3.71 -1.31
CA HIS A 72 8.97 3.59 -2.75
C HIS A 72 8.70 4.94 -3.42
N PHE A 73 8.07 5.90 -2.73
CA PHE A 73 7.92 7.27 -3.27
C PHE A 73 9.26 8.02 -3.33
N GLU A 74 10.25 7.60 -2.54
CA GLU A 74 11.58 8.19 -2.48
C GLU A 74 12.64 7.45 -3.30
N VAL A 75 12.23 6.53 -4.17
CA VAL A 75 13.13 5.86 -5.11
C VAL A 75 13.98 6.89 -5.87
N ASP A 76 15.27 6.56 -6.02
CA ASP A 76 16.35 7.41 -6.56
C ASP A 76 16.59 8.73 -5.81
N GLY A 77 16.24 8.79 -4.51
CA GLY A 77 16.53 9.94 -3.66
C GLY A 77 15.59 11.14 -3.88
N HIS A 78 14.51 10.97 -4.63
CA HIS A 78 13.55 12.03 -4.88
C HIS A 78 12.54 12.15 -3.73
N SER A 79 12.60 13.22 -2.93
CA SER A 79 11.67 13.46 -1.81
C SER A 79 10.25 13.88 -2.26
N ARG A 80 9.53 13.02 -2.98
CA ARG A 80 8.23 13.31 -3.60
C ARG A 80 7.14 13.62 -2.57
N VAL A 81 7.10 12.88 -1.46
CA VAL A 81 6.12 13.11 -0.37
C VAL A 81 6.44 14.39 0.39
N GLN A 82 7.72 14.64 0.70
CA GLN A 82 8.11 15.89 1.38
C GLN A 82 7.72 17.12 0.56
N ARG A 83 7.96 17.11 -0.76
CA ARG A 83 7.52 18.18 -1.66
C ARG A 83 6.00 18.41 -1.63
N LEU A 84 5.19 17.36 -1.42
CA LEU A 84 3.75 17.53 -1.23
C LEU A 84 3.42 18.16 0.13
N ILE A 85 4.08 17.71 1.19
CA ILE A 85 3.92 18.24 2.56
C ILE A 85 4.25 19.73 2.60
N ASP A 86 5.37 20.14 1.99
CA ASP A 86 5.79 21.54 1.92
C ASP A 86 4.72 22.39 1.21
N ASN A 87 4.09 21.87 0.17
CA ASN A 87 2.99 22.54 -0.53
C ASN A 87 1.67 22.60 0.27
N TRP A 88 1.54 21.81 1.34
CA TRP A 88 0.34 21.76 2.19
C TRP A 88 0.52 22.49 3.51
N GLU A 89 1.67 23.10 3.77
CA GLU A 89 2.01 23.70 5.06
C GLU A 89 0.93 24.69 5.55
N SER A 90 0.40 25.50 4.64
CA SER A 90 -0.68 26.47 4.93
C SER A 90 -2.03 25.83 5.30
N SER A 91 -2.24 24.55 4.98
CA SER A 91 -3.46 23.79 5.35
C SER A 91 -3.45 23.31 6.81
N GLY A 92 -2.31 23.42 7.50
CA GLY A 92 -2.14 22.98 8.88
C GLY A 92 -1.71 21.50 9.01
N LYS A 93 -1.14 21.18 10.17
CA LYS A 93 -0.55 19.85 10.45
C LYS A 93 -1.56 18.71 10.34
N LEU A 94 -2.78 18.92 10.85
CA LEU A 94 -3.79 17.87 10.86
C LEU A 94 -4.29 17.54 9.45
N GLU A 95 -4.58 18.55 8.63
CA GLU A 95 -4.98 18.30 7.22
C GLU A 95 -3.83 17.68 6.42
N THR A 96 -2.59 18.10 6.68
CA THR A 96 -1.40 17.46 6.09
C THR A 96 -1.35 15.97 6.44
N ALA A 97 -1.60 15.60 7.70
CA ALA A 97 -1.68 14.20 8.12
C ALA A 97 -2.81 13.43 7.41
N ARG A 98 -4.00 14.04 7.26
CA ARG A 98 -5.12 13.42 6.51
C ARG A 98 -4.74 13.17 5.05
N ARG A 99 -4.09 14.13 4.38
CA ARG A 99 -3.65 13.99 2.98
C ARG A 99 -2.57 12.93 2.81
N ILE A 100 -1.65 12.81 3.76
CA ILE A 100 -0.67 11.71 3.80
C ILE A 100 -1.40 10.37 3.91
N LEU A 101 -2.32 10.22 4.87
CA LEU A 101 -3.08 8.98 5.04
C LEU A 101 -3.89 8.62 3.80
N ASP A 102 -4.55 9.59 3.17
CA ASP A 102 -5.26 9.41 1.91
C ASP A 102 -4.35 8.83 0.83
N LEU A 103 -3.22 9.48 0.54
CA LEU A 103 -2.24 9.04 -0.46
C LEU A 103 -1.75 7.62 -0.16
N PHE A 104 -1.39 7.36 1.09
CA PHE A 104 -0.79 6.09 1.49
C PHE A 104 -1.78 4.94 1.41
N VAL A 105 -3.03 5.13 1.84
CA VAL A 105 -4.05 4.09 1.81
C VAL A 105 -4.33 3.65 0.37
N VAL A 106 -4.57 4.58 -0.56
CA VAL A 106 -4.84 4.21 -1.96
C VAL A 106 -3.61 3.62 -2.64
N SER A 107 -2.41 4.14 -2.36
CA SER A 107 -1.17 3.61 -2.94
C SER A 107 -0.87 2.18 -2.46
N VAL A 108 -1.11 1.89 -1.18
CA VAL A 108 -0.96 0.54 -0.62
C VAL A 108 -1.92 -0.44 -1.27
N LEU A 109 -3.20 -0.08 -1.43
CA LEU A 109 -4.17 -0.97 -2.10
C LEU A 109 -3.86 -1.24 -3.58
N LEU A 110 -3.16 -0.33 -4.25
CA LEU A 110 -2.75 -0.46 -5.65
C LEU A 110 -1.45 -1.28 -5.83
N ASP A 111 -0.78 -1.65 -4.74
CA ASP A 111 0.44 -2.45 -4.75
C ASP A 111 0.11 -3.93 -4.65
N ALA A 112 -0.25 -4.45 -5.81
CA ALA A 112 -0.26 -5.87 -6.08
C ALA A 112 0.89 -6.20 -7.03
N GLY A 113 1.16 -7.49 -7.28
CA GLY A 113 2.16 -7.89 -8.28
C GLY A 113 1.94 -7.17 -9.62
N ALA A 114 3.00 -6.54 -10.14
CA ALA A 114 2.97 -5.80 -11.41
C ALA A 114 3.25 -6.68 -12.64
N GLY A 115 3.53 -7.97 -12.41
CA GLY A 115 4.18 -8.83 -13.41
C GLY A 115 5.62 -8.39 -13.70
N ASN A 116 6.22 -8.98 -14.73
CA ASN A 116 7.60 -8.70 -15.13
C ASN A 116 7.71 -7.77 -16.35
N ALA A 117 6.59 -7.49 -17.03
CA ALA A 117 6.55 -6.71 -18.26
C ALA A 117 6.25 -5.22 -18.02
N TRP A 118 5.35 -4.91 -17.08
CA TRP A 118 4.90 -3.55 -16.84
C TRP A 118 6.01 -2.61 -16.36
N SER A 119 5.95 -1.36 -16.82
CA SER A 119 6.76 -0.25 -16.33
C SER A 119 6.00 1.08 -16.34
N TYR A 120 6.44 2.02 -15.52
CA TYR A 120 5.91 3.37 -15.44
C TYR A 120 7.00 4.38 -15.80
N HIS A 121 6.72 5.24 -16.78
CA HIS A 121 7.60 6.35 -17.14
C HIS A 121 7.16 7.63 -16.41
N GLU A 122 8.01 8.13 -15.51
CA GLU A 122 7.77 9.38 -14.81
C GLU A 122 8.22 10.58 -15.65
N LYS A 123 7.26 11.39 -16.09
CA LYS A 123 7.56 12.55 -16.95
C LYS A 123 8.46 13.60 -16.29
N GLU A 124 8.33 13.83 -14.98
CA GLU A 124 9.09 14.87 -14.27
C GLU A 124 10.60 14.55 -14.18
N THR A 125 10.96 13.28 -14.12
CA THR A 125 12.37 12.83 -13.95
C THR A 125 12.92 12.17 -15.22
N GLY A 126 12.06 11.75 -16.15
CA GLY A 126 12.41 10.94 -17.31
C GLY A 126 12.74 9.49 -16.97
N GLN A 127 12.58 9.07 -15.71
CA GLN A 127 12.95 7.74 -15.24
C GLN A 127 11.86 6.71 -15.52
N ILE A 128 12.27 5.45 -15.67
CA ILE A 128 11.38 4.31 -15.84
C ILE A 128 11.47 3.41 -14.61
N TYR A 129 10.32 3.22 -13.97
CA TYR A 129 10.18 2.41 -12.77
C TYR A 129 9.39 1.14 -13.07
N LYS A 130 9.67 0.06 -12.35
CA LYS A 130 8.96 -1.23 -12.45
C LYS A 130 8.53 -1.67 -11.05
N ARG A 131 7.75 -2.76 -10.97
CA ARG A 131 7.37 -3.38 -9.69
C ARG A 131 6.75 -2.37 -8.72
N SER A 132 6.97 -2.52 -7.41
CA SER A 132 6.34 -1.70 -6.37
C SER A 132 6.74 -0.23 -6.44
N GLU A 133 7.96 0.09 -6.88
CA GLU A 133 8.40 1.47 -7.10
C GLU A 133 7.56 2.12 -8.20
N GLY A 134 7.41 1.46 -9.36
CA GLY A 134 6.57 1.96 -10.43
C GLY A 134 5.11 2.15 -10.02
N LEU A 135 4.54 1.20 -9.28
CA LEU A 135 3.16 1.29 -8.78
C LEU A 135 3.01 2.44 -7.78
N ALA A 136 4.01 2.68 -6.94
CA ALA A 136 4.03 3.84 -6.04
C ALA A 136 4.02 5.14 -6.86
N ILE A 137 4.90 5.29 -7.85
CA ILE A 137 4.93 6.51 -8.66
C ILE A 137 3.62 6.69 -9.44
N ALA A 138 3.08 5.65 -10.08
CA ALA A 138 1.80 5.71 -10.79
C ALA A 138 0.64 6.19 -9.89
N SER A 139 0.51 5.59 -8.70
CA SER A 139 -0.53 5.97 -7.74
C SER A 139 -0.34 7.37 -7.16
N LEU A 140 0.91 7.82 -6.98
CA LEU A 140 1.24 9.19 -6.58
C LEU A 140 0.73 10.21 -7.62
N TYR A 141 0.99 9.98 -8.91
CA TYR A 141 0.50 10.89 -9.96
C TYR A 141 -1.01 10.83 -10.13
N MET A 142 -1.63 9.65 -9.96
CA MET A 142 -3.08 9.53 -9.93
C MET A 142 -3.68 10.39 -8.80
N PHE A 143 -3.04 10.40 -7.61
CA PHE A 143 -3.42 11.26 -6.49
C PHE A 143 -3.17 12.75 -6.76
N LYS A 144 -1.97 13.13 -7.23
CA LYS A 144 -1.64 14.53 -7.60
C LYS A 144 -2.63 15.10 -8.62
N ASN A 145 -3.11 14.28 -9.54
CA ASN A 145 -4.05 14.68 -10.60
C ASN A 145 -5.52 14.72 -10.13
N GLY A 146 -5.82 14.53 -8.84
CA GLY A 146 -7.18 14.61 -8.31
C GLY A 146 -8.07 13.42 -8.67
N SER A 147 -7.50 12.30 -9.15
CA SER A 147 -8.31 11.16 -9.61
C SER A 147 -9.08 10.47 -8.48
N PHE A 148 -8.77 10.77 -7.22
CA PHE A 148 -9.45 10.21 -6.04
C PHE A 148 -10.34 11.22 -5.30
N SER A 149 -10.42 12.47 -5.76
CA SER A 149 -11.27 13.51 -5.15
C SER A 149 -12.54 13.75 -5.97
N SER A 150 -13.68 13.90 -5.29
CA SER A 150 -14.93 14.38 -5.89
C SER A 150 -15.02 15.91 -5.93
N ASP A 151 -14.06 16.62 -5.33
CA ASP A 151 -13.99 18.08 -5.29
C ASP A 151 -12.73 18.57 -6.02
N ASN A 152 -12.95 19.24 -7.15
CA ASN A 152 -11.88 19.76 -7.99
C ASN A 152 -11.05 20.86 -7.30
N SER A 153 -11.58 21.51 -6.26
CA SER A 153 -10.82 22.48 -5.46
C SER A 153 -9.87 21.81 -4.45
N GLN A 154 -10.04 20.51 -4.21
CA GLN A 154 -9.24 19.70 -3.29
C GLN A 154 -8.66 18.47 -4.02
N PRO A 155 -7.72 18.65 -4.96
CA PRO A 155 -7.19 17.53 -5.76
C PRO A 155 -6.38 16.54 -4.91
N HIS A 156 -5.75 16.98 -3.83
CA HIS A 156 -4.98 16.12 -2.92
C HIS A 156 -5.85 15.49 -1.82
N ARG A 157 -7.01 14.97 -2.21
CA ARG A 157 -7.99 14.29 -1.34
C ARG A 157 -8.39 12.96 -1.96
N VAL A 158 -8.67 11.98 -1.11
CA VAL A 158 -9.30 10.71 -1.47
C VAL A 158 -10.64 10.65 -0.78
N ASP A 159 -11.76 10.54 -1.50
CA ASP A 159 -13.06 10.38 -0.86
C ASP A 159 -13.89 9.21 -1.40
N ALA A 160 -14.81 8.74 -0.55
CA ALA A 160 -15.65 7.59 -0.82
C ALA A 160 -16.46 7.73 -2.12
N GLN A 161 -17.00 8.92 -2.38
CA GLN A 161 -17.79 9.18 -3.58
C GLN A 161 -16.95 8.94 -4.84
N ARG A 162 -15.76 9.55 -4.92
CA ARG A 162 -14.92 9.38 -6.10
C ARG A 162 -14.38 7.97 -6.24
N LEU A 163 -13.96 7.34 -5.14
CA LEU A 163 -13.46 5.97 -5.13
C LEU A 163 -14.49 4.96 -5.67
N LYS A 164 -15.76 5.07 -5.29
CA LYS A 164 -16.84 4.19 -5.78
C LYS A 164 -16.97 4.21 -7.30
N GLY A 165 -16.71 5.37 -7.90
CA GLY A 165 -16.81 5.60 -9.35
C GLY A 165 -15.52 5.37 -10.14
N ILE A 166 -14.44 4.90 -9.52
CA ILE A 166 -13.20 4.59 -10.25
C ILE A 166 -13.41 3.43 -11.21
N THR A 167 -12.99 3.63 -12.46
CA THR A 167 -13.08 2.59 -13.50
C THR A 167 -11.72 1.95 -13.79
N VAL A 168 -11.78 0.79 -14.45
CA VAL A 168 -10.60 0.07 -14.94
C VAL A 168 -9.80 0.96 -15.91
N ASP A 169 -10.48 1.66 -16.82
CA ASP A 169 -9.84 2.54 -17.81
C ASP A 169 -9.11 3.73 -17.18
N GLU A 170 -9.66 4.29 -16.10
CA GLU A 170 -9.01 5.38 -15.36
C GLU A 170 -7.70 4.91 -14.72
N VAL A 171 -7.73 3.73 -14.09
CA VAL A 171 -6.51 3.11 -13.54
C VAL A 171 -5.55 2.76 -14.66
N ALA A 172 -6.02 2.17 -15.77
CA ALA A 172 -5.20 1.79 -16.92
C ALA A 172 -4.44 2.99 -17.48
N LYS A 173 -5.15 4.10 -17.71
CA LYS A 173 -4.57 5.35 -18.19
C LYS A 173 -3.57 5.93 -17.21
N ALA A 174 -3.92 5.98 -15.92
CA ALA A 174 -3.03 6.50 -14.89
C ALA A 174 -1.75 5.65 -14.74
N PHE A 175 -1.86 4.34 -14.93
CA PHE A 175 -0.76 3.37 -14.84
C PHE A 175 -0.07 3.10 -16.18
N GLN A 176 -0.39 3.87 -17.24
CA GLN A 176 0.21 3.75 -18.57
C GLN A 176 0.08 2.33 -19.17
N VAL A 177 -0.99 1.62 -18.82
CA VAL A 177 -1.21 0.24 -19.25
C VAL A 177 -1.55 0.21 -20.73
N ASN A 178 -0.87 -0.70 -21.44
CA ASN A 178 -1.25 -1.10 -22.78
C ASN A 178 -1.24 -2.63 -22.81
N GLU A 179 -2.34 -3.25 -23.24
CA GLU A 179 -2.49 -4.71 -23.21
C GLU A 179 -1.40 -5.46 -23.98
N THR A 180 -0.82 -4.84 -25.01
CA THR A 180 0.18 -5.48 -25.88
C THR A 180 1.61 -5.08 -25.54
N THR A 181 1.85 -3.81 -25.23
CA THR A 181 3.21 -3.26 -25.08
C THR A 181 3.61 -2.95 -23.64
N ASN A 182 2.66 -2.80 -22.72
CA ASN A 182 2.90 -2.50 -21.31
C ASN A 182 1.81 -3.10 -20.40
N PRO A 183 1.60 -4.43 -20.43
CA PRO A 183 0.50 -5.07 -19.72
C PRO A 183 0.73 -5.08 -18.22
N LEU A 184 -0.32 -4.79 -17.43
CA LEU A 184 -0.29 -4.84 -15.98
C LEU A 184 -1.22 -5.94 -15.45
N ASP A 185 -0.63 -6.97 -14.84
CA ASP A 185 -1.37 -8.07 -14.22
C ASP A 185 -2.29 -7.56 -13.11
N GLY A 186 -3.55 -7.99 -13.06
CA GLY A 186 -4.48 -7.66 -11.97
C GLY A 186 -5.03 -6.23 -12.01
N LEU A 187 -5.07 -5.58 -13.18
CA LEU A 187 -5.62 -4.23 -13.37
C LEU A 187 -7.08 -4.11 -12.88
N GLU A 188 -7.96 -5.03 -13.28
CA GLU A 188 -9.37 -5.03 -12.85
C GLU A 188 -9.50 -5.16 -11.32
N GLY A 189 -8.69 -6.03 -10.71
CA GLY A 189 -8.63 -6.21 -9.27
C GLY A 189 -8.29 -4.91 -8.53
N ARG A 190 -7.38 -4.10 -9.06
CA ARG A 190 -6.99 -2.80 -8.50
C ARG A 190 -8.14 -1.80 -8.50
N ALA A 191 -8.84 -1.63 -9.63
CA ALA A 191 -10.00 -0.74 -9.70
C ALA A 191 -11.12 -1.19 -8.76
N ASN A 192 -11.40 -2.50 -8.72
CA ASN A 192 -12.40 -3.08 -7.83
C ASN A 192 -12.04 -2.90 -6.35
N LEU A 193 -10.77 -3.00 -5.98
CA LEU A 193 -10.32 -2.73 -4.60
C LEU A 193 -10.58 -1.27 -4.19
N LEU A 194 -10.30 -0.31 -5.06
CA LEU A 194 -10.60 1.12 -4.80
C LEU A 194 -12.10 1.38 -4.67
N SER A 195 -12.92 0.83 -5.57
CA SER A 195 -14.38 0.96 -5.48
C SER A 195 -14.93 0.34 -4.18
N ARG A 196 -14.39 -0.81 -3.76
CA ARG A 196 -14.74 -1.45 -2.49
C ARG A 196 -14.26 -0.66 -1.27
N LEU A 197 -13.09 -0.01 -1.34
CA LEU A 197 -12.66 0.93 -0.31
C LEU A 197 -13.69 2.06 -0.17
N GLY A 198 -14.12 2.67 -1.27
CA GLY A 198 -15.15 3.72 -1.24
C GLY A 198 -16.43 3.29 -0.52
N LYS A 199 -16.93 2.08 -0.82
CA LYS A 199 -18.08 1.49 -0.11
C LYS A 199 -17.81 1.26 1.38
N SER A 200 -16.60 0.82 1.73
CA SER A 200 -16.21 0.61 3.12
C SER A 200 -16.15 1.91 3.91
N LEU A 201 -15.65 3.00 3.31
CA LEU A 201 -15.59 4.31 3.94
C LEU A 201 -17.01 4.84 4.22
N ASP A 202 -17.95 4.65 3.30
CA ASP A 202 -19.36 5.04 3.50
C ASP A 202 -20.07 4.22 4.57
N ASN A 203 -19.76 2.92 4.65
CA ASN A 203 -20.40 2.01 5.61
C ASN A 203 -19.86 2.15 7.03
N HIS A 204 -18.75 2.86 7.21
CA HIS A 204 -18.08 3.07 8.49
C HIS A 204 -17.84 4.56 8.78
N PRO A 205 -18.89 5.40 8.76
CA PRO A 205 -18.75 6.83 8.96
C PRO A 205 -18.14 7.19 10.32
N GLU A 206 -18.28 6.32 11.33
CA GLU A 206 -17.70 6.50 12.67
C GLU A 206 -16.17 6.66 12.68
N PHE A 207 -15.48 6.10 11.66
CA PHE A 207 -14.03 6.21 11.55
C PHE A 207 -13.59 7.23 10.49
N PHE A 208 -14.44 7.49 9.49
CA PHE A 208 -14.02 8.15 8.25
C PHE A 208 -14.76 9.46 7.96
N LYS A 209 -15.73 9.89 8.75
CA LYS A 209 -16.34 11.24 8.67
C LYS A 209 -15.88 12.13 9.81
N LEU A 210 -15.76 13.43 9.53
CA LEU A 210 -15.57 14.47 10.56
C LEU A 210 -16.92 14.97 11.09
N ASP A 211 -17.82 15.25 10.17
CA ASP A 211 -19.17 15.75 10.40
C ASP A 211 -20.10 15.32 9.24
N ASP A 212 -21.39 15.67 9.36
CA ASP A 212 -22.42 15.30 8.38
C ASP A 212 -22.22 15.88 6.98
N ASN A 213 -21.46 16.98 6.85
CA ASN A 213 -21.17 17.65 5.59
C ASN A 213 -19.83 17.23 4.97
N SER A 214 -18.99 16.51 5.73
CA SER A 214 -17.70 16.01 5.26
C SER A 214 -17.86 14.68 4.50
N PRO A 215 -17.22 14.52 3.33
CA PRO A 215 -17.21 13.24 2.64
C PRO A 215 -16.34 12.24 3.41
N PRO A 216 -16.74 10.95 3.51
CA PRO A 216 -15.89 9.95 4.14
C PRO A 216 -14.56 9.80 3.39
N ARG A 217 -13.45 9.86 4.11
CA ARG A 217 -12.09 9.68 3.56
C ARG A 217 -11.17 8.91 4.50
N PRO A 218 -10.17 8.18 3.97
CA PRO A 218 -9.22 7.46 4.81
C PRO A 218 -8.51 8.35 5.82
N GLY A 219 -8.19 9.59 5.43
CA GLY A 219 -7.47 10.55 6.26
C GLY A 219 -8.17 10.91 7.56
N ASN A 220 -9.51 10.90 7.58
CA ASN A 220 -10.29 11.22 8.78
C ASN A 220 -10.13 10.19 9.91
N LEU A 221 -9.48 9.05 9.64
CA LEU A 221 -9.10 8.10 10.68
C LEU A 221 -8.21 8.74 11.75
N VAL A 222 -7.37 9.72 11.38
CA VAL A 222 -6.56 10.45 12.36
C VAL A 222 -7.44 11.19 13.36
N ASP A 223 -8.55 11.78 12.92
CA ASP A 223 -9.48 12.50 13.77
C ASP A 223 -10.20 11.58 14.74
N TYR A 224 -10.66 10.42 14.26
CA TYR A 224 -11.22 9.38 15.11
C TYR A 224 -10.23 8.96 16.20
N LEU A 225 -8.97 8.71 15.82
CA LEU A 225 -7.93 8.33 16.77
C LEU A 225 -7.66 9.44 17.78
N LEU A 226 -7.59 10.70 17.37
CA LEU A 226 -7.36 11.83 18.28
C LEU A 226 -8.52 12.06 19.25
N ALA A 227 -9.76 11.86 18.79
CA ALA A 227 -10.96 11.97 19.62
C ALA A 227 -11.18 10.74 20.52
N HIS A 228 -10.49 9.63 20.27
CA HIS A 228 -10.71 8.40 21.01
C HIS A 228 -10.33 8.55 22.50
N PRO A 229 -11.18 8.13 23.46
CA PRO A 229 -10.95 8.36 24.90
C PRO A 229 -9.64 7.79 25.46
N THR A 230 -9.04 6.82 24.79
CA THR A 230 -7.78 6.19 25.21
C THR A 230 -6.53 6.90 24.65
N THR A 231 -6.70 7.89 23.79
CA THR A 231 -5.59 8.59 23.17
C THR A 231 -4.97 9.57 24.15
N LYS A 232 -3.68 9.41 24.41
CA LYS A 232 -2.91 10.30 25.29
C LYS A 232 -2.23 11.35 24.42
N SER A 233 -2.63 12.61 24.57
CA SER A 233 -2.15 13.74 23.76
C SER A 233 -0.67 14.10 23.93
N ASN A 234 0.09 13.39 24.77
CA ASN A 234 1.49 13.69 25.08
C ASN A 234 2.50 13.16 24.03
N SER A 235 2.06 12.76 22.83
CA SER A 235 2.90 12.05 21.86
C SER A 235 2.80 12.56 20.41
N ILE A 236 2.38 13.80 20.18
CA ILE A 236 2.25 14.40 18.83
C ILE A 236 3.12 15.63 18.69
#